data_AF-A0A7S1ZU13-F1
#
_entry.id   AF-A0A7S1ZU13-F1
#
_cell.length_a   1.000
_cell.length_b   1.000
_cell.length_c   1.000
_cell.angle_alpha   90.00
_cell.angle_beta   90.00
_cell.angle_gamma   90.00
#
_symmetry.space_group_name_H-M   'P 1'
#
loop_
_entity.id
_entity.type
_entity.pdbx_description
1 polymer ?
#
loop_
_entity_poly.entity_id
_entity_poly.type
_entity_poly.pdbx_seq_one_letter_code
_entity_poly.pdbx_strand_id
1 'polypeptide(L)'
;DGGGGGGGGGREAAAVVPRPSHSLGRGLLTHRSLDALPAFGITTRPVAEPDLSDLDATSVVFGRIRPTTDSDAFLNIVVDLPTYSTDRPTTSADAPRSEAERAAETAAAKVFAVQREFFRGAARTFGDTRLDKVYEGKLLRRVEVVKAGML
;
A
#
# COMPACT_ATOMS: atom_id res chain seq x y z
N ASP A 1 49.08 49.84 -14.42
CA ASP A 1 48.40 49.43 -13.17
C ASP A 1 46.98 49.94 -13.19
N GLY A 2 45.89 49.17 -13.19
CA GLY A 2 45.66 47.76 -12.89
C GLY A 2 44.19 47.68 -12.44
N GLY A 3 43.25 47.77 -13.38
CA GLY A 3 41.81 47.82 -13.10
C GLY A 3 41.19 46.42 -13.06
N GLY A 4 40.80 45.97 -11.87
CA GLY A 4 40.14 44.69 -11.63
C GLY A 4 38.67 44.71 -12.07
N GLY A 5 38.35 43.87 -13.07
CA GLY A 5 36.98 43.55 -13.45
C GLY A 5 36.51 42.30 -12.73
N GLY A 6 35.70 42.47 -11.68
CA GLY A 6 35.02 41.38 -10.99
C GLY A 6 33.94 40.78 -11.88
N GLY A 7 34.19 39.61 -12.45
CA GLY A 7 33.21 38.81 -13.16
C GLY A 7 32.16 38.28 -12.19
N GLY A 8 30.98 38.90 -12.19
CA GLY A 8 29.78 38.41 -11.51
C GLY A 8 29.30 37.12 -12.17
N GLY A 9 29.80 35.99 -11.67
CA GLY A 9 29.25 34.67 -11.99
C GLY A 9 27.86 34.54 -11.38
N GLY A 10 26.84 34.87 -12.17
CA GLY A 10 25.46 34.56 -11.86
C GLY A 10 25.31 33.05 -11.74
N ARG A 11 25.22 32.55 -10.50
CA ARG A 11 24.74 31.20 -10.24
C ARG A 11 23.26 31.17 -10.60
N GLU A 12 22.99 30.70 -11.81
CA GLU A 12 21.65 30.30 -12.23
C GLU A 12 21.14 29.27 -11.20
N ALA A 13 20.13 29.65 -10.43
CA ALA A 13 19.52 28.77 -9.44
C ALA A 13 18.90 27.60 -10.20
N ALA A 14 19.50 26.41 -10.06
CA ALA A 14 18.96 25.20 -10.66
C ALA A 14 17.49 25.05 -10.22
N ALA A 15 16.58 25.09 -11.19
CA ALA A 15 15.16 24.90 -10.93
C ALA A 15 14.97 23.57 -10.20
N VAL A 16 14.45 23.63 -8.97
CA VAL A 16 14.10 22.43 -8.20
C VAL A 16 12.95 21.76 -8.94
N VAL A 17 13.26 20.70 -9.68
CA VAL A 17 12.23 19.88 -10.32
C VAL A 17 11.39 19.27 -9.20
N PRO A 18 10.07 19.55 -9.13
CA PRO A 18 9.22 19.00 -8.09
C PRO A 18 9.23 17.48 -8.20
N ARG A 19 9.38 16.77 -7.07
CA ARG A 19 9.27 15.31 -7.09
C ARG A 19 7.85 14.92 -7.48
N PRO A 20 7.67 13.88 -8.32
CA PRO A 20 6.35 13.36 -8.62
C PRO A 20 5.70 12.85 -7.33
N SER A 21 4.47 13.27 -7.07
CA SER A 21 3.66 12.84 -5.92
C SER A 21 2.78 11.65 -6.29
N HIS A 22 2.41 10.83 -5.31
CA HIS A 22 1.44 9.75 -5.49
C HIS A 22 0.02 10.26 -5.81
N SER A 23 -0.24 11.57 -5.69
CA SER A 23 -1.48 12.24 -6.12
C SER A 23 -1.74 12.14 -7.63
N LEU A 24 -0.72 11.83 -8.43
CA LEU A 24 -0.83 11.64 -9.88
C LEU A 24 -1.69 10.44 -10.28
N GLY A 25 -2.09 9.60 -9.31
CA GLY A 25 -3.12 8.58 -9.45
C GLY A 25 -2.58 7.15 -9.41
N ARG A 26 -3.26 6.24 -10.11
CA ARG A 26 -2.87 4.84 -10.21
C ARG A 26 -1.80 4.59 -11.27
N GLY A 27 -1.13 3.45 -11.17
CA GLY A 27 -0.10 2.97 -12.10
C GLY A 27 1.27 3.60 -11.87
N LEU A 28 1.52 4.20 -10.70
CA LEU A 28 2.79 4.80 -10.35
C LEU A 28 3.75 3.74 -9.79
N LEU A 29 4.98 3.75 -10.30
CA LEU A 29 6.07 2.93 -9.79
C LEU A 29 6.72 3.65 -8.62
N THR A 30 6.75 2.99 -7.47
CA THR A 30 7.22 3.57 -6.22
C THR A 30 8.13 2.62 -5.46
N HIS A 31 9.11 3.15 -4.73
CA HIS A 31 9.93 2.35 -3.81
C HIS A 31 9.98 3.05 -2.45
N ARG A 32 10.24 2.31 -1.38
CA ARG A 32 10.47 2.93 -0.07
C ARG A 32 11.79 3.67 -0.04
N SER A 33 11.77 4.86 0.55
CA SER A 33 12.98 5.60 0.87
C SER A 33 13.83 4.75 1.81
N LEU A 34 15.12 4.60 1.49
CA LEU A 34 16.12 3.85 2.27
C LEU A 34 15.96 2.31 2.25
N ASP A 35 15.18 1.73 1.33
CA ASP A 35 15.20 0.30 1.11
C ASP A 35 16.42 -0.11 0.26
N ALA A 36 17.23 -1.03 0.77
CA ALA A 36 18.42 -1.53 0.10
C ALA A 36 18.10 -2.68 -0.89
N LEU A 37 16.89 -3.21 -0.83
CA LEU A 37 16.43 -4.26 -1.74
C LEU A 37 15.90 -3.65 -3.04
N PRO A 38 16.01 -4.35 -4.19
CA PRO A 38 15.44 -3.89 -5.46
C PRO A 38 13.90 -4.08 -5.51
N ALA A 39 13.22 -3.83 -4.40
CA ALA A 39 11.78 -3.95 -4.27
C ALA A 39 11.10 -2.64 -4.68
N PHE A 40 10.05 -2.75 -5.48
CA PHE A 40 9.19 -1.63 -5.84
C PHE A 40 7.73 -2.07 -5.83
N GLY A 41 6.84 -1.10 -5.63
CA GLY A 41 5.40 -1.23 -5.70
C GLY A 41 4.83 -0.52 -6.92
N ILE A 42 3.58 -0.86 -7.24
CA ILE A 42 2.76 -0.19 -8.23
C ILE A 42 1.48 0.26 -7.53
N THR A 43 1.11 1.55 -7.64
CA THR A 43 -0.19 2.00 -7.14
C THR A 43 -1.32 1.43 -7.99
N THR A 44 -2.30 0.76 -7.38
CA THR A 44 -3.44 0.15 -8.11
C THR A 44 -4.70 1.00 -8.00
N ARG A 45 -4.78 1.90 -7.02
CA ARG A 45 -5.88 2.83 -6.77
C ARG A 45 -5.33 4.26 -6.66
N PRO A 46 -6.15 5.29 -6.95
CA PRO A 46 -5.87 6.64 -6.50
C PRO A 46 -5.71 6.66 -4.97
N VAL A 47 -4.71 7.37 -4.46
CA VAL A 47 -4.48 7.52 -3.03
C VAL A 47 -5.15 8.81 -2.57
N ALA A 48 -6.04 8.71 -1.59
CA ALA A 48 -6.72 9.86 -0.99
C ALA A 48 -5.90 10.40 0.20
N GLU A 49 -6.15 11.65 0.59
CA GLU A 49 -5.67 12.15 1.89
C GLU A 49 -6.43 11.44 3.03
N PRO A 50 -5.78 11.08 4.15
CA PRO A 50 -4.42 11.43 4.58
C PRO A 50 -3.30 10.46 4.12
N ASP A 51 -3.66 9.29 3.59
CA ASP A 51 -2.71 8.22 3.23
C ASP A 51 -1.67 8.69 2.19
N LEU A 52 -2.06 9.66 1.37
CA LEU A 52 -1.18 10.29 0.39
C LEU A 52 0.03 10.97 1.04
N SER A 53 -0.19 11.71 2.13
CA SER A 53 0.86 12.42 2.86
C SER A 53 1.90 11.45 3.46
N ASP A 54 1.45 10.33 4.03
CA ASP A 54 2.33 9.30 4.61
C ASP A 54 3.11 8.55 3.53
N LEU A 55 2.47 8.28 2.38
CA LEU A 55 3.09 7.57 1.28
C LEU A 55 4.15 8.43 0.58
N ASP A 56 3.87 9.71 0.34
CA ASP A 56 4.86 10.67 -0.21
C ASP A 56 6.03 10.93 0.75
N ALA A 57 5.82 10.81 2.06
CA ALA A 57 6.89 10.96 3.06
C ALA A 57 7.84 9.75 3.08
N THR A 58 7.32 8.55 2.85
CA THR A 58 8.06 7.29 3.03
C THR A 58 8.51 6.65 1.73
N SER A 59 7.95 7.03 0.59
CA SER A 59 8.18 6.38 -0.70
C SER A 59 8.38 7.40 -1.81
N VAL A 60 9.12 7.02 -2.85
CA VAL A 60 9.46 7.90 -3.98
C VAL A 60 8.90 7.32 -5.27
N VAL A 61 8.16 8.13 -6.01
CA VAL A 61 7.71 7.80 -7.36
C VAL A 61 8.87 7.98 -8.34
N PHE A 62 9.21 6.92 -9.06
CA PHE A 62 10.28 6.94 -10.05
C PHE A 62 9.81 6.62 -11.48
N GLY A 63 8.52 6.33 -11.66
CA GLY A 63 7.97 6.08 -12.98
C GLY A 63 6.46 5.87 -12.98
N ARG A 64 5.91 5.62 -14.16
CA ARG A 64 4.50 5.32 -14.35
C ARG A 64 4.33 4.28 -15.46
N ILE A 65 3.41 3.35 -15.26
CA ILE A 65 2.97 2.43 -16.30
C ILE A 65 2.36 3.25 -17.44
N ARG A 66 2.80 3.00 -18.67
CA ARG A 66 2.26 3.69 -19.83
C ARG A 66 0.75 3.45 -19.91
N PRO A 67 -0.08 4.50 -19.96
CA PRO A 67 -1.53 4.33 -20.02
C PRO A 67 -1.92 3.80 -21.40
N THR A 68 -2.23 2.51 -21.43
CA THR A 68 -2.84 1.79 -22.55
C THR A 68 -4.08 1.06 -22.06
N THR A 69 -4.98 0.72 -22.99
CA THR A 69 -6.18 -0.07 -22.69
C THR A 69 -5.85 -1.36 -21.92
N ASP A 70 -4.78 -2.05 -22.31
CA ASP A 70 -4.33 -3.28 -21.66
C ASP A 70 -3.83 -3.03 -20.24
N SER A 71 -3.06 -1.96 -20.03
CA SER A 71 -2.55 -1.61 -18.70
C SER A 71 -3.67 -1.23 -17.74
N ASP A 72 -4.71 -0.53 -18.24
CA ASP A 72 -5.86 -0.16 -17.44
C ASP A 72 -6.72 -1.38 -17.11
N ALA A 73 -6.93 -2.28 -18.08
CA ALA A 73 -7.61 -3.55 -17.85
C ALA A 73 -6.87 -4.41 -16.81
N PHE A 74 -5.54 -4.50 -16.90
CA PHE A 74 -4.72 -5.20 -15.91
C PHE A 74 -4.86 -4.60 -14.52
N LEU A 75 -4.72 -3.27 -14.37
CA LEU A 75 -4.85 -2.61 -13.08
C LEU A 75 -6.26 -2.79 -12.48
N ASN A 76 -7.31 -2.79 -13.32
CA ASN A 76 -8.68 -3.09 -12.90
C ASN A 76 -8.89 -4.54 -12.43
N ILE A 77 -8.13 -5.50 -12.96
CA ILE A 77 -8.21 -6.89 -12.48
C ILE A 77 -7.47 -7.04 -11.16
N VAL A 78 -6.26 -6.47 -11.06
CA VAL A 78 -5.39 -6.62 -9.90
C VAL A 78 -5.99 -5.99 -8.64
N VAL A 79 -6.72 -4.90 -8.80
CA VAL A 79 -7.30 -4.12 -7.69
C VAL A 79 -8.32 -4.90 -6.87
N ASP A 80 -8.95 -5.91 -7.48
CA ASP A 80 -9.98 -6.76 -6.88
C ASP A 80 -9.47 -8.16 -6.54
N LEU A 81 -8.17 -8.43 -6.74
CA LEU A 81 -7.61 -9.72 -6.38
C LEU A 81 -7.65 -9.89 -4.86
N PRO A 82 -8.19 -11.02 -4.36
CA PRO A 82 -8.24 -11.28 -2.95
C PRO A 82 -6.81 -11.45 -2.41
N THR A 83 -6.46 -10.59 -1.46
CA THR A 83 -5.19 -10.66 -0.74
C THR A 83 -5.41 -11.29 0.62
N TYR A 84 -4.34 -11.88 1.17
CA TYR A 84 -4.30 -12.17 2.60
C TYR A 84 -4.34 -10.83 3.36
N SER A 85 -5.47 -10.56 4.00
CA SER A 85 -5.56 -9.59 5.06
C SER A 85 -5.82 -10.31 6.36
N THR A 86 -5.16 -9.85 7.41
CA THR A 86 -5.39 -10.34 8.76
C THR A 86 -6.35 -9.46 9.53
N ASP A 87 -6.73 -8.35 8.94
CA ASP A 87 -7.65 -7.38 9.49
C ASP A 87 -9.07 -7.76 9.13
N ARG A 88 -10.00 -7.20 9.89
CA ARG A 88 -11.42 -7.40 9.64
C ARG A 88 -11.72 -6.86 8.25
N PRO A 89 -12.46 -7.57 7.38
CA PRO A 89 -12.96 -6.99 6.15
C PRO A 89 -13.81 -5.78 6.52
N THR A 90 -13.27 -4.59 6.34
CA THR A 90 -14.06 -3.37 6.32
C THR A 90 -14.68 -3.35 4.93
N THR A 91 -16.00 -3.51 4.86
CA THR A 91 -16.70 -3.21 3.62
C THR A 91 -16.29 -1.78 3.24
N SER A 92 -15.98 -1.56 1.95
CA SER A 92 -15.46 -0.32 1.35
C SER A 92 -15.70 0.95 2.17
N ALA A 93 -14.63 1.67 2.49
CA ALA A 93 -14.63 2.92 3.26
C ALA A 93 -15.57 4.01 2.70
N ASP A 94 -15.98 3.89 1.42
CA ASP A 94 -16.81 4.87 0.70
C ASP A 94 -18.32 4.58 0.71
N ALA A 95 -18.78 3.53 1.40
CA ALA A 95 -20.22 3.29 1.51
C ALA A 95 -20.87 4.33 2.46
N PRO A 96 -21.90 5.08 2.03
CA PRO A 96 -22.63 5.96 2.95
C PRO A 96 -23.26 5.13 4.05
N ARG A 97 -22.82 5.36 5.30
CA ARG A 97 -23.28 4.66 6.50
C ARG A 97 -23.88 5.62 7.50
N SER A 98 -24.93 5.17 8.17
CA SER A 98 -25.50 5.83 9.33
C SER A 98 -24.50 5.83 10.51
N GLU A 99 -24.68 6.76 11.44
CA GLU A 99 -23.87 6.85 12.66
C GLU A 99 -23.93 5.57 13.50
N ALA A 100 -25.09 4.91 13.53
CA ALA A 100 -25.30 3.64 14.20
C ALA A 100 -24.46 2.49 13.57
N GLU A 101 -24.34 2.45 12.25
CA GLU A 101 -23.53 1.44 11.55
C GLU A 101 -22.03 1.64 11.81
N ARG A 102 -21.55 2.89 11.89
CA ARG A 102 -20.16 3.19 12.26
C ARG A 102 -19.83 2.80 13.69
N ALA A 103 -20.75 3.04 14.64
CA ALA A 103 -20.59 2.62 16.02
C ALA A 103 -20.56 1.08 16.15
N ALA A 104 -21.46 0.39 15.44
CA ALA A 104 -21.49 -1.07 15.37
C ALA A 104 -20.21 -1.64 14.74
N GLU A 105 -19.69 -1.01 13.69
CA GLU A 105 -18.44 -1.40 13.06
C GLU A 105 -17.25 -1.25 14.02
N THR A 106 -17.18 -0.16 14.77
CA THR A 106 -16.13 0.09 15.77
C THR A 106 -16.17 -0.94 16.89
N ALA A 107 -17.37 -1.27 17.40
CA ALA A 107 -17.55 -2.30 18.41
C ALA A 107 -17.13 -3.68 17.88
N ALA A 108 -17.57 -4.04 16.67
CA ALA A 108 -17.23 -5.31 16.05
C ALA A 108 -15.74 -5.41 15.67
N ALA A 109 -15.06 -4.30 15.35
CA ALA A 109 -13.61 -4.27 15.14
C ALA A 109 -12.85 -4.60 16.44
N LYS A 110 -13.28 -4.07 17.58
CA LYS A 110 -12.71 -4.41 18.90
C LYS A 110 -12.90 -5.89 19.23
N VAL A 111 -14.11 -6.42 19.04
CA VAL A 111 -14.40 -7.85 19.27
C VAL A 111 -13.54 -8.73 18.36
N PHE A 112 -13.44 -8.38 17.08
CA PHE A 112 -12.60 -9.10 16.12
C PHE A 112 -11.13 -9.09 16.53
N ALA A 113 -10.59 -7.95 16.96
CA ALA A 113 -9.20 -7.84 17.40
C ALA A 113 -8.91 -8.78 18.57
N VAL A 114 -9.80 -8.82 19.57
CA VAL A 114 -9.67 -9.71 20.73
C VAL A 114 -9.76 -11.18 20.32
N GLN A 115 -10.72 -11.54 19.46
CA GLN A 115 -10.85 -12.91 18.95
C GLN A 115 -9.61 -13.33 18.16
N ARG A 116 -9.12 -12.45 17.29
CA ARG A 116 -7.92 -12.68 16.48
C ARG A 116 -6.70 -12.91 17.38
N GLU A 117 -6.51 -12.10 18.40
CA GLU A 117 -5.43 -12.26 19.38
C GLU A 117 -5.51 -13.63 20.07
N PHE A 118 -6.71 -14.00 20.55
CA PHE A 118 -6.94 -15.27 21.24
C PHE A 118 -6.66 -16.47 20.34
N PHE A 119 -7.23 -16.51 19.14
CA PHE A 119 -7.03 -17.64 18.22
C PHE A 119 -5.60 -17.74 17.71
N ARG A 120 -4.92 -16.60 17.48
CA ARG A 120 -3.49 -16.61 17.13
C ARG A 120 -2.61 -17.07 18.28
N GLY A 121 -2.91 -16.62 19.49
CA GLY A 121 -2.22 -17.06 20.71
C GLY A 121 -2.34 -18.57 20.89
N ALA A 122 -3.55 -19.11 20.77
CA ALA A 122 -3.80 -20.56 20.86
C ALA A 122 -3.08 -21.33 19.73
N ALA A 123 -3.16 -20.88 18.48
CA ALA A 123 -2.49 -21.56 17.38
C ALA A 123 -0.94 -21.52 17.51
N ARG A 124 -0.37 -20.44 18.07
CA ARG A 124 1.06 -20.40 18.43
C ARG A 124 1.42 -21.42 19.50
N THR A 125 0.59 -21.62 20.53
CA THR A 125 0.85 -22.64 21.56
C THR A 125 0.74 -24.06 21.03
N PHE A 126 -0.04 -24.29 19.96
CA PHE A 126 -0.06 -25.57 19.22
C PHE A 126 1.04 -25.70 18.16
N GLY A 127 1.97 -24.75 18.07
CA GLY A 127 3.14 -24.82 17.18
C GLY A 127 2.89 -24.39 15.73
N ASP A 128 1.77 -23.70 15.43
CA ASP A 128 1.52 -23.19 14.09
C ASP A 128 2.37 -21.93 13.79
N THR A 129 3.54 -22.16 13.20
CA THR A 129 4.48 -21.10 12.78
C THR A 129 4.06 -20.37 11.49
N ARG A 130 2.95 -20.77 10.85
CA ARG A 130 2.46 -20.12 9.62
C ARG A 130 1.86 -18.75 9.90
N LEU A 131 1.42 -18.51 11.13
CA LEU A 131 0.85 -17.23 11.57
C LEU A 131 1.86 -16.08 11.55
N ASP A 132 3.14 -16.38 11.79
CA ASP A 132 4.22 -15.39 11.75
C ASP A 132 4.75 -15.16 10.32
N LYS A 133 4.31 -16.00 9.36
CA LYS A 133 4.67 -15.93 7.94
C LYS A 133 3.54 -15.37 7.07
N VAL A 134 2.48 -14.84 7.67
CA VAL A 134 1.43 -14.15 6.91
C VAL A 134 1.97 -12.77 6.53
N TYR A 135 2.31 -12.62 5.25
CA TYR A 135 2.67 -11.33 4.71
C TYR A 135 1.39 -10.69 4.18
N GLU A 136 1.02 -9.60 4.80
CA GLU A 136 -0.10 -8.77 4.39
C GLU A 136 0.05 -8.36 2.92
N GLY A 137 -1.05 -8.39 2.17
CA GLY A 137 -1.06 -8.02 0.75
C GLY A 137 -0.53 -9.10 -0.21
N LYS A 138 -0.09 -10.28 0.27
CA LYS A 138 0.19 -11.41 -0.64
C LYS A 138 -1.11 -11.92 -1.25
N LEU A 139 -1.08 -12.18 -2.56
CA LEU A 139 -2.18 -12.82 -3.26
C LEU A 139 -2.47 -14.20 -2.65
N LEU A 140 -3.75 -14.47 -2.41
CA LEU A 140 -4.22 -15.81 -2.09
C LEU A 140 -3.93 -16.71 -3.29
N ARG A 141 -2.89 -17.56 -3.20
CA ARG A 141 -2.76 -18.68 -4.14
C ARG A 141 -4.02 -19.53 -3.96
N ARG A 142 -4.77 -19.78 -5.04
CA ARG A 142 -5.85 -20.79 -5.03
C ARG A 142 -5.25 -22.09 -4.51
N VAL A 143 -5.51 -22.41 -3.25
CA VAL A 143 -5.32 -23.75 -2.73
C VAL A 143 -6.59 -24.49 -3.11
N GLU A 144 -6.59 -25.14 -4.27
CA GLU A 144 -7.59 -26.18 -4.52
C GLU A 144 -7.33 -27.30 -3.51
N VAL A 145 -8.16 -27.38 -2.48
CA VAL A 145 -8.20 -28.56 -1.60
C VAL A 145 -8.89 -29.65 -2.39
N VAL A 146 -8.12 -30.42 -3.16
CA VAL A 146 -8.65 -31.53 -3.99
C VAL A 146 -9.15 -32.70 -3.12
N LYS A 147 -8.73 -32.77 -1.85
CA LYS A 147 -9.25 -33.72 -0.85
C LYS A 147 -8.96 -33.21 0.56
N ALA A 148 -10.00 -33.09 1.39
CA ALA A 148 -9.86 -33.02 2.84
C ALA A 148 -10.19 -34.41 3.39
N GLY A 149 -9.21 -35.09 3.99
CA GLY A 149 -9.47 -36.30 4.76
C GLY A 149 -10.05 -35.91 6.12
N MET A 150 -11.18 -36.51 6.51
CA MET A 150 -11.64 -36.47 7.90
C MET A 150 -10.64 -37.26 8.76
N LEU A 151 -10.22 -36.66 9.87
CA LEU A 151 -9.71 -37.40 11.03
C LEU A 151 -10.91 -37.77 11.91
#